data_AF-A0A1V4UXD2-F1
#
_entry.id   AF-A0A1V4UXD2-F1
#
_cell.length_a   1.000
_cell.length_b   1.000
_cell.length_c   1.000
_cell.angle_alpha   90.00
_cell.angle_beta   90.00
_cell.angle_gamma   90.00
#
_symmetry.space_group_name_H-M   'P 1'
#
loop_
_entity.id
_entity.type
_entity.pdbx_description
1 polymer ?
#
loop_
_entity_poly.entity_id
_entity_poly.type
_entity_poly.pdbx_seq_one_letter_code
_entity_poly.pdbx_strand_id
1 'polypeptide(L)'
;MYLFEKIKTTYIKEFGKITGIFIISSITLFLFSPALLEFLTAEESALAGVAMVFIYIGLMGEYLISIRWSIPTSYNIYPCQSAANKDLIEFIFLNKPKSCDMIEYSSKNVADILIGLKKIGANIRLLIHDPRSSISERQKKKICGQIIDLIQDFENYQNINIKFYNNNASLRGRRFDDQLINIGWYTYDKRNKDFPLPQISGHTNPLITIRSDSKGYEEFKRMFDDVFSDYWESGTVLSEVCGDCEEAKKCFGNDYIDMLKDLK
;
A
#
# COMPACT_ATOMS: atom_id res chain seq x y z
N MET A 1 0.36 -7.03 11.00
CA MET A 1 0.44 -7.48 12.41
C MET A 1 1.05 -6.44 13.35
N TYR A 2 2.14 -5.73 12.99
CA TYR A 2 2.80 -4.75 13.89
C TYR A 2 2.01 -3.45 14.12
N LEU A 3 1.27 -2.94 13.12
CA LEU A 3 0.35 -1.81 13.31
C LEU A 3 -0.89 -2.20 14.13
N PHE A 4 -1.39 -3.43 13.94
CA PHE A 4 -2.45 -4.01 14.76
C PHE A 4 -1.97 -4.21 16.19
N GLU A 5 -0.73 -4.65 16.41
CA GLU A 5 -0.06 -4.72 17.72
C GLU A 5 0.12 -3.33 18.32
N LYS A 6 0.53 -2.31 17.56
CA LYS A 6 0.73 -0.93 18.07
C LYS A 6 -0.61 -0.25 18.40
N ILE A 7 -1.64 -0.49 17.59
CA ILE A 7 -3.03 -0.12 17.87
C ILE A 7 -3.50 -0.91 19.08
N LYS A 8 -3.36 -2.25 19.13
CA LYS A 8 -3.66 -3.06 20.32
C LYS A 8 -2.96 -2.51 21.54
N THR A 9 -1.69 -2.15 21.47
CA THR A 9 -0.89 -1.73 22.63
C THR A 9 -1.30 -0.34 23.10
N THR A 10 -1.58 0.60 22.19
CA THR A 10 -2.12 1.92 22.55
C THR A 10 -3.54 1.79 23.11
N TYR A 11 -4.39 0.97 22.51
CA TYR A 11 -5.76 0.73 22.97
C TYR A 11 -5.80 -0.08 24.27
N ILE A 12 -4.90 -1.05 24.48
CA ILE A 12 -4.71 -1.80 25.74
C ILE A 12 -4.19 -0.86 26.83
N LYS A 13 -3.30 0.09 26.50
CA LYS A 13 -2.82 1.11 27.45
C LYS A 13 -3.93 2.07 27.84
N GLU A 14 -4.72 2.57 26.91
CA GLU A 14 -5.85 3.47 27.20
C GLU A 14 -7.00 2.72 27.91
N PHE A 15 -7.33 1.50 27.48
CA PHE A 15 -8.27 0.63 28.19
C PHE A 15 -7.78 0.28 29.60
N GLY A 16 -6.49 0.02 29.77
CA GLY A 16 -5.85 -0.21 31.06
C GLY A 16 -5.89 1.01 31.97
N LYS A 17 -5.75 2.23 31.42
CA LYS A 17 -5.95 3.48 32.17
C LYS A 17 -7.40 3.65 32.62
N ILE A 18 -8.36 3.45 31.72
CA ILE A 18 -9.80 3.57 32.04
C ILE A 18 -10.20 2.52 33.09
N THR A 19 -9.76 1.27 32.91
CA THR A 19 -10.01 0.18 33.87
C THR A 19 -9.31 0.45 35.20
N GLY A 20 -8.09 1.01 35.18
CA GLY A 20 -7.36 1.42 36.37
C GLY A 20 -8.08 2.55 37.13
N ILE A 21 -8.56 3.57 36.43
CA ILE A 21 -9.38 4.65 37.00
C ILE A 21 -10.68 4.08 37.59
N PHE A 22 -11.31 3.11 36.93
CA PHE A 22 -12.51 2.43 37.42
C PHE A 22 -12.25 1.61 38.69
N ILE A 23 -11.17 0.84 38.73
CA ILE A 23 -10.78 0.06 39.91
C ILE A 23 -10.45 1.00 41.07
N ILE A 24 -9.67 2.07 40.83
CA ILE A 24 -9.31 3.05 41.85
C ILE A 24 -10.55 3.78 42.37
N SER A 25 -11.45 4.23 41.49
CA SER A 25 -12.69 4.91 41.89
C SER A 25 -13.65 3.97 42.62
N SER A 26 -13.76 2.70 42.23
CA SER A 26 -14.58 1.69 42.93
C SER A 26 -14.00 1.35 44.30
N ILE A 27 -12.66 1.21 44.41
CA ILE A 27 -11.97 1.01 45.69
C ILE A 27 -12.14 2.24 46.57
N THR A 28 -12.04 3.44 46.01
CA THR A 28 -12.26 4.70 46.73
C THR A 28 -13.70 4.76 47.22
N LEU A 29 -14.69 4.50 46.36
CA LEU A 29 -16.09 4.45 46.76
C LEU A 29 -16.33 3.42 47.88
N PHE A 30 -15.70 2.25 47.80
CA PHE A 30 -15.82 1.18 48.80
C PHE A 30 -15.15 1.54 50.13
N LEU A 31 -13.95 2.14 50.09
CA LEU A 31 -13.20 2.58 51.27
C LEU A 31 -13.81 3.79 51.96
N PHE A 32 -14.44 4.69 51.19
CA PHE A 32 -15.21 5.82 51.70
C PHE A 32 -16.68 5.47 51.95
N SER A 33 -17.13 4.27 51.57
CA SER A 33 -18.51 3.82 51.79
C SER A 33 -18.92 3.81 53.27
N PRO A 34 -18.09 3.42 54.26
CA PRO A 34 -18.52 3.40 55.65
C PRO A 34 -18.90 4.79 56.19
N ALA A 35 -18.17 5.84 55.76
CA ALA A 35 -18.47 7.23 56.13
C ALA A 35 -19.67 7.83 55.38
N LEU A 36 -19.99 7.29 54.19
CA LEU A 36 -21.16 7.65 53.39
C LEU A 36 -22.43 6.88 53.81
N LEU A 37 -22.27 5.63 54.27
CA LEU A 37 -23.34 4.74 54.75
C LEU A 37 -23.88 5.14 56.13
N GLU A 38 -23.14 5.93 56.91
CA GLU A 38 -23.67 6.53 58.14
C GLU A 38 -24.75 7.59 57.87
N PHE A 39 -24.82 8.13 56.64
CA PHE A 39 -25.75 9.19 56.25
C PHE A 39 -26.85 8.75 55.28
N LEU A 40 -26.77 7.54 54.72
CA LEU A 40 -27.70 7.04 53.72
C LEU A 40 -28.45 5.81 54.24
N THR A 41 -29.75 5.77 53.97
CA THR A 41 -30.56 4.57 54.19
C THR A 41 -30.14 3.44 53.23
N ALA A 42 -30.51 2.20 53.56
CA ALA A 42 -30.20 1.04 52.72
C ALA A 42 -30.80 1.16 51.30
N GLU A 43 -31.97 1.79 51.16
CA GLU A 43 -32.61 2.06 49.87
C GLU A 43 -31.84 3.11 49.05
N GLU A 44 -31.38 4.19 49.67
CA GLU A 44 -30.59 5.24 49.00
C GLU A 44 -29.23 4.72 48.52
N SER A 45 -28.62 3.82 49.30
CA SER A 45 -27.36 3.15 48.94
C SER A 45 -27.54 2.22 47.72
N ALA A 46 -28.65 1.49 47.66
CA ALA A 46 -28.98 0.64 46.51
C ALA A 46 -29.23 1.48 45.24
N LEU A 47 -29.95 2.60 45.37
CA LEU A 47 -30.24 3.51 44.26
C LEU A 47 -28.95 4.14 43.70
N ALA A 48 -28.03 4.55 44.58
CA ALA A 48 -26.72 5.09 44.18
C ALA A 48 -25.88 4.05 43.42
N GLY A 49 -25.88 2.79 43.88
CA GLY A 49 -25.21 1.69 43.18
C GLY A 49 -25.76 1.46 41.77
N VAL A 50 -27.08 1.48 41.62
CA VAL A 50 -27.73 1.36 40.30
C VAL A 50 -27.38 2.53 39.39
N ALA A 51 -27.42 3.78 39.90
CA ALA A 51 -27.06 4.96 39.13
C ALA A 51 -25.61 4.93 38.62
N MET A 52 -24.66 4.45 39.45
CA MET A 52 -23.26 4.29 39.06
C MET A 52 -23.07 3.27 37.93
N VAL A 53 -23.83 2.16 37.95
CA VAL A 53 -23.81 1.16 36.86
C VAL A 53 -24.32 1.78 35.55
N PHE A 54 -25.40 2.57 35.59
CA PHE A 54 -25.92 3.24 34.39
C PHE A 54 -24.95 4.29 33.83
N ILE A 55 -24.31 5.07 34.69
CA ILE A 55 -23.26 6.03 34.27
C ILE A 55 -22.10 5.27 33.61
N TYR A 56 -21.69 4.13 34.17
CA TYR A 56 -20.64 3.29 33.60
C TYR A 56 -21.02 2.75 32.22
N ILE A 57 -22.23 2.20 32.07
CA ILE A 57 -22.73 1.72 30.78
C ILE A 57 -22.79 2.86 29.76
N GLY A 58 -23.22 4.05 30.17
CA GLY A 58 -23.23 5.25 29.33
C GLY A 58 -21.84 5.67 28.84
N LEU A 59 -20.87 5.78 29.76
CA LEU A 59 -19.48 6.13 29.44
C LEU A 59 -18.79 5.07 28.57
N MET A 60 -19.05 3.78 28.84
CA MET A 60 -18.58 2.69 28.00
C MET A 60 -19.22 2.73 26.60
N GLY A 61 -20.51 3.06 26.53
CA GLY A 61 -21.22 3.25 25.26
C GLY A 61 -20.62 4.38 24.43
N GLU A 62 -20.41 5.55 25.04
CA GLU A 62 -19.76 6.69 24.39
C GLU A 62 -18.32 6.37 23.97
N TYR A 63 -17.56 5.65 24.81
CA TYR A 63 -16.21 5.21 24.47
C TYR A 63 -16.21 4.25 23.27
N LEU A 64 -17.08 3.24 23.25
CA LEU A 64 -17.23 2.30 22.13
C LEU A 64 -17.68 3.01 20.85
N ILE A 65 -18.56 4.01 20.95
CA ILE A 65 -18.96 4.86 19.84
C ILE A 65 -17.76 5.69 19.36
N SER A 66 -16.99 6.29 20.26
CA SER A 66 -15.79 7.05 19.90
C SER A 66 -14.74 6.19 19.18
N ILE A 67 -14.60 4.91 19.56
CA ILE A 67 -13.76 3.92 18.87
C ILE A 67 -14.29 3.67 17.46
N ARG A 68 -15.60 3.53 17.28
CA ARG A 68 -16.23 3.32 15.97
C ARG A 68 -16.03 4.53 15.03
N TRP A 69 -16.01 5.74 15.56
CA TRP A 69 -15.77 6.97 14.78
C TRP A 69 -14.29 7.32 14.59
N SER A 70 -13.38 6.69 15.34
CA SER A 70 -11.93 6.83 15.18
C SER A 70 -11.29 5.68 14.39
N ILE A 71 -12.11 4.85 13.73
CA ILE A 71 -11.64 3.96 12.66
C ILE A 71 -11.05 4.87 11.57
N PRO A 72 -9.73 4.80 11.32
CA PRO A 72 -9.08 5.64 10.34
C PRO A 72 -9.80 5.51 9.01
N THR A 73 -9.98 6.64 8.32
CA THR A 73 -10.31 6.61 6.90
C THR A 73 -9.33 5.66 6.24
N SER A 74 -9.84 4.56 5.76
CA SER A 74 -9.14 3.34 5.35
C SER A 74 -8.23 3.52 4.12
N TYR A 75 -8.12 4.76 3.64
CA TYR A 75 -7.16 5.23 2.66
C TYR A 75 -5.99 5.96 3.34
N ASN A 76 -4.76 5.56 3.01
CA ASN A 76 -3.56 6.28 3.39
C ASN A 76 -3.06 7.11 2.21
N ILE A 77 -2.85 8.41 2.41
CA ILE A 77 -2.24 9.28 1.40
C ILE A 77 -0.79 9.52 1.79
N TYR A 78 0.12 9.14 0.90
CA TYR A 78 1.55 9.35 1.05
C TYR A 78 1.98 10.54 0.19
N PRO A 79 2.88 11.40 0.68
CA PRO A 79 3.32 12.58 -0.06
C PRO A 79 4.19 12.22 -1.27
N CYS A 80 4.81 11.04 -1.29
CA CYS A 80 5.71 10.61 -2.36
C CYS A 80 5.85 9.09 -2.41
N GLN A 81 6.48 8.59 -3.48
CA GLN A 81 6.69 7.16 -3.69
C GLN A 81 7.51 6.50 -2.59
N SER A 82 8.59 7.15 -2.13
CA SER A 82 9.47 6.56 -1.11
C SER A 82 8.73 6.31 0.21
N ALA A 83 7.82 7.22 0.59
CA ALA A 83 7.00 7.05 1.78
C ALA A 83 6.02 5.88 1.63
N ALA A 84 5.35 5.76 0.48
CA ALA A 84 4.44 4.65 0.19
C ALA A 84 5.18 3.29 0.14
N ASN A 85 6.35 3.23 -0.52
CA ASN A 85 7.11 2.00 -0.69
C ASN A 85 7.46 1.33 0.65
N LYS A 86 7.74 2.10 1.71
CA LYS A 86 8.03 1.55 3.04
C LYS A 86 6.84 0.75 3.60
N ASP A 87 5.63 1.31 3.53
CA ASP A 87 4.41 0.64 3.97
C ASP A 87 4.09 -0.59 3.10
N LEU A 88 4.30 -0.50 1.79
CA LEU A 88 4.07 -1.61 0.86
C LEU A 88 5.03 -2.78 1.09
N ILE A 89 6.31 -2.50 1.35
CA ILE A 89 7.29 -3.55 1.66
C ILE A 89 6.91 -4.24 2.98
N GLU A 90 6.54 -3.48 4.00
CA GLU A 90 6.03 -4.04 5.26
C GLU A 90 4.79 -4.91 5.01
N PHE A 91 3.84 -4.42 4.19
CA PHE A 91 2.64 -5.16 3.82
C PHE A 91 2.97 -6.49 3.14
N ILE A 92 3.90 -6.52 2.19
CA ILE A 92 4.32 -7.73 1.46
C ILE A 92 4.84 -8.80 2.43
N PHE A 93 5.72 -8.43 3.35
CA PHE A 93 6.30 -9.40 4.28
C PHE A 93 5.30 -9.91 5.33
N LEU A 94 4.38 -9.04 5.78
CA LEU A 94 3.40 -9.40 6.81
C LEU A 94 2.23 -10.22 6.25
N ASN A 95 1.71 -9.85 5.07
CA ASN A 95 0.49 -10.44 4.54
C ASN A 95 0.75 -11.49 3.46
N LYS A 96 1.98 -11.54 2.91
CA LYS A 96 2.41 -12.51 1.90
C LYS A 96 1.41 -12.64 0.75
N PRO A 97 1.12 -11.55 0.02
CA PRO A 97 0.17 -11.60 -1.08
C PRO A 97 0.62 -12.65 -2.11
N LYS A 98 -0.36 -13.34 -2.72
CA LYS A 98 -0.09 -14.40 -3.70
C LYS A 98 0.20 -13.85 -5.07
N SER A 99 -0.33 -12.67 -5.38
CA SER A 99 -0.21 -12.03 -6.67
C SER A 99 -0.08 -10.52 -6.56
N CYS A 100 0.57 -9.91 -7.55
CA CYS A 100 0.65 -8.47 -7.68
C CYS A 100 0.57 -8.03 -9.14
N ASP A 101 -0.39 -7.16 -9.43
CA ASP A 101 -0.54 -6.47 -10.71
C ASP A 101 0.04 -5.08 -10.58
N MET A 102 0.96 -4.70 -11.47
CA MET A 102 1.73 -3.46 -11.37
C MET A 102 1.73 -2.69 -12.69
N ILE A 103 1.43 -1.39 -12.63
CA ILE A 103 1.59 -0.42 -13.72
C ILE A 103 2.66 0.58 -13.29
N GLU A 104 3.82 0.55 -13.94
CA GLU A 104 4.94 1.43 -13.64
C GLU A 104 5.54 1.99 -14.93
N TYR A 105 5.91 3.26 -14.91
CA TYR A 105 6.61 3.86 -16.05
C TYR A 105 8.01 3.25 -16.23
N SER A 106 8.65 2.84 -15.13
CA SER A 106 10.00 2.28 -15.11
C SER A 106 10.23 1.51 -13.81
N SER A 107 10.94 0.36 -13.82
CA SER A 107 11.09 -0.54 -12.66
C SER A 107 12.03 -0.05 -11.55
N LYS A 108 12.92 0.92 -11.80
CA LYS A 108 13.99 1.31 -10.85
C LYS A 108 13.49 1.69 -9.45
N ASN A 109 12.44 2.50 -9.37
CA ASN A 109 11.96 2.97 -8.08
C ASN A 109 11.07 1.95 -7.34
N VAL A 110 10.85 0.78 -7.94
CA VAL A 110 10.07 -0.32 -7.36
C VAL A 110 10.87 -1.62 -7.21
N ALA A 111 12.19 -1.58 -7.44
CA ALA A 111 13.06 -2.74 -7.32
C ALA A 111 12.89 -3.46 -5.97
N ASP A 112 12.86 -2.72 -4.85
CA ASP A 112 12.67 -3.31 -3.52
C ASP A 112 11.31 -4.01 -3.35
N ILE A 113 10.25 -3.48 -3.97
CA ILE A 113 8.92 -4.09 -3.96
C ILE A 113 8.94 -5.40 -4.77
N LEU A 114 9.52 -5.34 -5.97
CA LEU A 114 9.67 -6.50 -6.85
C LEU A 114 10.49 -7.61 -6.18
N ILE A 115 11.63 -7.27 -5.56
CA ILE A 115 12.46 -8.23 -4.81
C ILE A 115 11.69 -8.80 -3.61
N GLY A 116 10.91 -7.96 -2.90
CA GLY A 116 10.05 -8.42 -1.80
C GLY A 116 9.03 -9.46 -2.26
N LEU A 117 8.35 -9.21 -3.38
CA LEU A 117 7.40 -10.14 -4.00
C LEU A 117 8.08 -11.43 -4.47
N LYS A 118 9.25 -11.32 -5.12
CA LYS A 118 10.07 -12.47 -5.53
C LYS A 118 10.41 -13.37 -4.34
N LYS A 119 10.86 -12.79 -3.23
CA LYS A 119 11.23 -13.52 -1.99
C LYS A 119 10.09 -14.33 -1.38
N ILE A 120 8.85 -13.87 -1.53
CA ILE A 120 7.67 -14.61 -1.04
C ILE A 120 7.04 -15.52 -2.09
N GLY A 121 7.59 -15.57 -3.31
CA GLY A 121 7.11 -16.44 -4.39
C GLY A 121 5.81 -15.97 -5.06
N ALA A 122 5.47 -14.67 -4.99
CA ALA A 122 4.22 -14.14 -5.55
C ALA A 122 4.22 -14.11 -7.10
N ASN A 123 3.04 -14.27 -7.70
CA ASN A 123 2.86 -14.09 -9.14
C ASN A 123 2.81 -12.59 -9.49
N ILE A 124 3.70 -12.12 -10.34
CA ILE A 124 3.85 -10.71 -10.68
C ILE A 124 3.44 -10.49 -12.13
N ARG A 125 2.44 -9.63 -12.38
CA ARG A 125 2.15 -9.11 -13.72
C ARG A 125 2.57 -7.66 -13.77
N LEU A 126 3.64 -7.37 -14.51
CA LEU A 126 4.28 -6.06 -14.54
C LEU A 126 4.12 -5.40 -15.91
N LEU A 127 3.45 -4.25 -15.93
CA LEU A 127 3.39 -3.34 -17.05
C LEU A 127 4.45 -2.25 -16.91
N ILE A 128 5.32 -2.13 -17.92
CA ILE A 128 6.35 -1.08 -18.04
C ILE A 128 6.03 -0.20 -19.25
N HIS A 129 6.37 1.08 -19.21
CA HIS A 129 6.19 1.93 -20.40
C HIS A 129 7.13 1.47 -21.53
N ASP A 130 6.62 1.42 -22.77
CA ASP A 130 7.40 1.04 -23.95
C ASP A 130 8.49 2.09 -24.25
N PRO A 131 9.78 1.73 -24.23
CA PRO A 131 10.86 2.66 -24.54
C PRO A 131 10.77 3.25 -25.95
N ARG A 132 10.15 2.57 -26.92
CA ARG A 132 9.95 3.05 -28.30
C ARG A 132 8.97 4.22 -28.38
N SER A 133 8.07 4.32 -27.41
CA SER A 133 7.06 5.39 -27.31
C SER A 133 7.48 6.53 -26.37
N SER A 134 8.71 6.49 -25.84
CA SER A 134 9.19 7.48 -24.89
C SER A 134 9.35 8.87 -25.52
N ILE A 135 8.92 9.90 -24.79
CA ILE A 135 8.97 11.29 -25.25
C ILE A 135 10.39 11.88 -25.39
N SER A 136 11.41 11.22 -24.84
CA SER A 136 12.81 11.65 -24.96
C SER A 136 13.79 10.48 -24.96
N GLU A 137 14.90 10.62 -25.69
CA GLU A 137 15.97 9.62 -25.75
C GLU A 137 16.57 9.31 -24.37
N ARG A 138 16.63 10.29 -23.48
CA ARG A 138 17.08 10.09 -22.11
C ARG A 138 16.15 9.14 -21.34
N GLN A 139 14.83 9.30 -21.49
CA GLN A 139 13.88 8.40 -20.85
C GLN A 139 13.90 7.01 -21.48
N LYS A 140 13.99 6.93 -22.80
CA LYS A 140 14.18 5.67 -23.52
C LYS A 140 15.38 4.89 -22.98
N LYS A 141 16.56 5.52 -22.92
CA LYS A 141 17.78 4.92 -22.34
C LYS A 141 17.61 4.50 -20.88
N LYS A 142 16.96 5.36 -20.08
CA LYS A 142 16.67 5.05 -18.68
C LYS A 142 15.75 3.83 -18.53
N ILE A 143 14.76 3.67 -19.40
CA ILE A 143 13.85 2.51 -19.39
C ILE A 143 14.59 1.26 -19.89
N CYS A 144 15.29 1.30 -21.03
CA CYS A 144 16.06 0.15 -21.51
C CYS A 144 17.08 -0.33 -20.47
N GLY A 145 17.83 0.58 -19.82
CA GLY A 145 18.75 0.21 -18.73
C GLY A 145 18.07 -0.55 -17.58
N GLN A 146 16.86 -0.16 -17.22
CA GLN A 146 16.11 -0.81 -16.13
C GLN A 146 15.47 -2.14 -16.54
N ILE A 147 15.16 -2.31 -17.82
CA ILE A 147 14.75 -3.61 -18.36
C ILE A 147 15.91 -4.59 -18.26
N ILE A 148 17.14 -4.16 -18.58
CA ILE A 148 18.35 -4.96 -18.45
C ILE A 148 18.52 -5.42 -16.99
N ASP A 149 18.48 -4.47 -16.04
CA ASP A 149 18.58 -4.77 -14.61
C ASP A 149 17.49 -5.75 -14.16
N LEU A 150 16.24 -5.54 -14.60
CA LEU A 150 15.10 -6.38 -14.24
C LEU A 150 15.27 -7.82 -14.74
N ILE A 151 15.74 -8.03 -15.96
CA ILE A 151 15.98 -9.36 -16.53
C ILE A 151 17.02 -10.12 -15.70
N GLN A 152 18.09 -9.43 -15.29
CA GLN A 152 19.14 -10.02 -14.45
C GLN A 152 18.60 -10.35 -13.05
N ASP A 153 17.90 -9.41 -12.40
CA ASP A 153 17.35 -9.59 -11.06
C ASP A 153 16.31 -10.72 -10.99
N PHE A 154 15.60 -10.97 -12.09
CA PHE A 154 14.54 -11.97 -12.21
C PHE A 154 14.92 -13.22 -13.00
N GLU A 155 16.22 -13.41 -13.28
CA GLU A 155 16.72 -14.63 -13.89
C GLU A 155 16.23 -15.86 -13.10
N ASN A 156 15.75 -16.87 -13.82
CA ASN A 156 15.17 -18.12 -13.29
C ASN A 156 13.87 -17.96 -12.47
N TYR A 157 13.29 -16.76 -12.37
CA TYR A 157 12.02 -16.58 -11.67
C TYR A 157 10.83 -16.74 -12.63
N GLN A 158 10.10 -17.84 -12.48
CA GLN A 158 9.00 -18.20 -13.40
C GLN A 158 7.67 -17.48 -13.14
N ASN A 159 7.55 -16.81 -11.99
CA ASN A 159 6.30 -16.18 -11.54
C ASN A 159 6.28 -14.68 -11.83
N ILE A 160 6.90 -14.24 -12.93
CA ILE A 160 6.84 -12.84 -13.39
C ILE A 160 6.52 -12.80 -14.88
N ASN A 161 5.47 -12.05 -15.25
CA ASN A 161 5.12 -11.76 -16.62
C ASN A 161 5.32 -10.25 -16.86
N ILE A 162 6.04 -9.88 -17.91
CA ILE A 162 6.36 -8.49 -18.22
C ILE A 162 5.76 -8.11 -19.57
N LYS A 163 4.97 -7.04 -19.60
CA LYS A 163 4.45 -6.43 -20.82
C LYS A 163 4.72 -4.94 -20.86
N PHE A 164 4.64 -4.37 -22.06
CA PHE A 164 4.95 -2.98 -22.34
C PHE A 164 3.74 -2.23 -22.87
N TYR A 165 3.36 -1.15 -22.21
CA TYR A 165 2.26 -0.28 -22.64
C TYR A 165 2.79 1.00 -23.29
N ASN A 166 2.10 1.51 -24.31
CA ASN A 166 2.54 2.67 -25.09
C ASN A 166 1.77 3.97 -24.78
N ASN A 167 0.78 3.94 -23.89
CA ASN A 167 0.00 5.13 -23.55
C ASN A 167 0.85 6.14 -22.75
N ASN A 168 0.75 7.42 -23.12
CA ASN A 168 1.49 8.52 -22.51
C ASN A 168 0.77 9.06 -21.27
N ALA A 169 1.54 9.57 -20.30
CA ALA A 169 1.05 10.15 -19.04
C ALA A 169 0.01 9.27 -18.31
N SER A 170 0.48 8.11 -17.84
CA SER A 170 -0.39 7.08 -17.29
C SER A 170 -0.59 7.18 -15.77
N LEU A 171 -1.60 6.43 -15.33
CA LEU A 171 -1.69 5.90 -13.98
C LEU A 171 -0.37 5.18 -13.59
N ARG A 172 -0.01 5.25 -12.32
CA ARG A 172 0.82 4.22 -11.69
C ARG A 172 -0.02 3.48 -10.69
N GLY A 173 0.14 2.18 -10.60
CA GLY A 173 -0.66 1.42 -9.65
C GLY A 173 -0.10 0.06 -9.33
N ARG A 174 -0.49 -0.44 -8.15
CA ARG A 174 -0.10 -1.75 -7.64
C ARG A 174 -1.30 -2.33 -6.93
N ARG A 175 -1.74 -3.51 -7.34
CA ARG A 175 -2.79 -4.26 -6.66
C ARG A 175 -2.19 -5.54 -6.13
N PHE A 176 -2.37 -5.79 -4.83
CA PHE A 176 -1.88 -6.98 -4.14
C PHE A 176 -3.09 -7.84 -3.76
N ASP A 177 -3.31 -8.90 -4.52
CA ASP A 177 -4.55 -9.71 -4.46
C ASP A 177 -5.80 -8.81 -4.43
N ASP A 178 -6.79 -9.17 -3.60
CA ASP A 178 -7.95 -8.35 -3.26
C ASP A 178 -7.79 -7.70 -1.87
N GLN A 179 -6.55 -7.40 -1.45
CA GLN A 179 -6.26 -6.87 -0.12
C GLN A 179 -5.89 -5.39 -0.11
N LEU A 180 -5.12 -4.95 -1.12
CA LEU A 180 -4.55 -3.61 -1.13
C LEU A 180 -4.37 -3.11 -2.55
N ILE A 181 -4.75 -1.85 -2.77
CA ILE A 181 -4.52 -1.11 -4.01
C ILE A 181 -3.74 0.15 -3.68
N ASN A 182 -2.63 0.39 -4.38
CA ASN A 182 -1.84 1.61 -4.28
C ASN A 182 -1.82 2.31 -5.64
N ILE A 183 -2.20 3.58 -5.70
CA ILE A 183 -2.38 4.33 -6.94
C ILE A 183 -1.66 5.68 -6.84
N GLY A 184 -1.10 6.13 -7.95
CA GLY A 184 -0.67 7.51 -8.15
C GLY A 184 -0.75 7.87 -9.62
N TRP A 185 -0.10 8.98 -9.99
CA TRP A 185 -0.06 9.43 -11.38
C TRP A 185 1.29 9.99 -11.75
N TYR A 186 1.61 9.93 -13.03
CA TYR A 186 2.75 10.65 -13.59
C TYR A 186 2.33 12.03 -14.09
N THR A 187 3.31 12.93 -14.13
CA THR A 187 3.16 14.31 -14.61
C THR A 187 4.30 14.66 -15.55
N TYR A 188 4.05 15.59 -16.47
CA TYR A 188 5.10 16.22 -17.25
C TYR A 188 5.86 17.22 -16.37
N ASP A 189 7.11 16.90 -16.07
CA ASP A 189 8.02 17.79 -15.38
C ASP A 189 8.64 18.77 -16.39
N LYS A 190 8.09 20.00 -16.39
CA LYS A 190 8.63 21.13 -17.17
C LYS A 190 9.76 21.87 -16.43
N ARG A 191 10.09 21.49 -15.20
CA ARG A 191 10.99 22.28 -14.32
C ARG A 191 12.47 22.12 -14.67
N ASN A 192 12.82 21.19 -15.55
CA ASN A 192 14.20 21.01 -15.95
C ASN A 192 14.54 21.92 -17.14
N LYS A 193 14.99 23.15 -16.84
CA LYS A 193 15.39 24.16 -17.83
C LYS A 193 16.53 23.70 -18.76
N ASP A 194 17.25 22.65 -18.37
CA ASP A 194 18.39 22.12 -19.11
C ASP A 194 18.00 21.17 -20.25
N PHE A 195 16.70 20.84 -20.39
CA PHE A 195 16.24 19.94 -21.45
C PHE A 195 15.16 20.59 -22.33
N PRO A 196 15.28 20.49 -23.66
CA PRO A 196 14.34 21.09 -24.61
C PRO A 196 12.98 20.38 -24.64
N LEU A 197 12.87 19.16 -24.10
CA LEU A 197 11.64 18.36 -24.05
C LEU A 197 11.22 18.07 -22.61
N PRO A 198 9.91 18.09 -22.29
CA PRO A 198 9.41 17.73 -20.97
C PRO A 198 9.78 16.28 -20.64
N GLN A 199 9.97 15.96 -19.36
CA GLN A 199 10.19 14.58 -18.89
C GLN A 199 8.97 14.09 -18.12
N ILE A 200 8.71 12.79 -18.12
CA ILE A 200 7.65 12.18 -17.29
C ILE A 200 8.26 11.84 -15.92
N SER A 201 7.63 12.32 -14.86
CA SER A 201 8.03 12.09 -13.47
C SER A 201 6.80 11.90 -12.58
N GLY A 202 6.92 11.04 -11.57
CA GLY A 202 5.85 10.83 -10.57
C GLY A 202 6.36 10.33 -9.22
N HIS A 203 7.68 10.39 -8.99
CA HIS A 203 8.28 9.91 -7.74
C HIS A 203 8.00 10.85 -6.55
N THR A 204 7.79 12.14 -6.83
CA THR A 204 7.38 13.18 -5.87
C THR A 204 5.87 13.38 -5.82
N ASN A 205 5.11 12.71 -6.69
CA ASN A 205 3.65 12.84 -6.68
C ASN A 205 3.10 12.02 -5.52
N PRO A 206 1.97 12.44 -4.92
CA PRO A 206 1.30 11.67 -3.90
C PRO A 206 0.86 10.29 -4.40
N LEU A 207 0.76 9.34 -3.47
CA LEU A 207 0.15 8.03 -3.73
C LEU A 207 -0.94 7.78 -2.70
N ILE A 208 -1.97 7.06 -3.11
CA ILE A 208 -3.10 6.68 -2.29
C ILE A 208 -3.07 5.16 -2.15
N THR A 209 -3.04 4.66 -0.92
CA THR A 209 -3.19 3.23 -0.61
C THR A 209 -4.56 3.01 -0.02
N ILE A 210 -5.34 2.11 -0.61
CA ILE A 210 -6.68 1.73 -0.18
C ILE A 210 -6.65 0.24 0.17
N ARG A 211 -7.14 -0.11 1.36
CA ARG A 211 -7.25 -1.49 1.82
C ARG A 211 -8.64 -2.08 1.55
N SER A 212 -8.77 -3.39 1.52
CA SER A 212 -10.03 -4.08 1.20
C SER A 212 -11.17 -3.82 2.18
N ASP A 213 -10.85 -3.43 3.42
CA ASP A 213 -11.83 -2.99 4.43
C ASP A 213 -12.31 -1.55 4.22
N SER A 214 -11.82 -0.88 3.16
CA SER A 214 -12.17 0.50 2.86
C SER A 214 -13.51 0.67 2.19
N LYS A 215 -14.25 1.70 2.61
CA LYS A 215 -15.30 2.25 1.75
C LYS A 215 -14.67 2.79 0.46
N GLY A 216 -15.19 2.38 -0.69
CA GLY A 216 -14.66 2.76 -1.99
C GLY A 216 -13.66 1.77 -2.60
N TYR A 217 -13.27 0.71 -1.89
CA TYR A 217 -12.26 -0.24 -2.39
C TYR A 217 -12.67 -0.85 -3.73
N GLU A 218 -13.93 -1.30 -3.85
CA GLU A 218 -14.43 -1.93 -5.07
C GLU A 218 -14.44 -0.99 -6.28
N GLU A 219 -14.72 0.29 -6.07
CA GLU A 219 -14.68 1.30 -7.12
C GLU A 219 -13.25 1.56 -7.60
N PHE A 220 -12.30 1.68 -6.68
CA PHE A 220 -10.88 1.81 -7.02
C PHE A 220 -10.32 0.54 -7.65
N LYS A 221 -10.77 -0.63 -7.18
CA LYS A 221 -10.42 -1.93 -7.75
C LYS A 221 -10.89 -2.02 -9.20
N ARG A 222 -12.15 -1.72 -9.46
CA ARG A 222 -12.70 -1.71 -10.83
C ARG A 222 -11.93 -0.76 -11.72
N MET A 223 -11.70 0.48 -11.28
CA MET A 223 -10.92 1.45 -12.05
C MET A 223 -9.51 0.95 -12.36
N PHE A 224 -8.82 0.35 -11.38
CA PHE A 224 -7.50 -0.23 -11.60
C PHE A 224 -7.56 -1.42 -12.57
N ASP A 225 -8.49 -2.34 -12.36
CA ASP A 225 -8.64 -3.56 -13.15
C ASP A 225 -8.98 -3.25 -14.61
N ASP A 226 -9.84 -2.26 -14.86
CA ASP A 226 -10.18 -1.80 -16.21
C ASP A 226 -8.93 -1.27 -16.93
N VAL A 227 -8.21 -0.33 -16.31
CA VAL A 227 -6.98 0.26 -16.88
C VAL A 227 -5.88 -0.79 -17.06
N PHE A 228 -5.71 -1.68 -16.08
CA PHE A 228 -4.71 -2.73 -16.14
C PHE A 228 -5.01 -3.71 -17.26
N SER A 229 -6.26 -4.16 -17.38
CA SER A 229 -6.67 -5.13 -18.39
C SER A 229 -6.51 -4.55 -19.80
N ASP A 230 -6.94 -3.31 -20.02
CA ASP A 230 -6.74 -2.61 -21.29
C ASP A 230 -5.28 -2.60 -21.71
N TYR A 231 -4.38 -2.19 -20.79
CA TYR A 231 -2.94 -2.15 -21.07
C TYR A 231 -2.30 -3.54 -21.17
N TRP A 232 -2.82 -4.52 -20.44
CA TRP A 232 -2.31 -5.88 -20.46
C TRP A 232 -2.65 -6.60 -21.76
N GLU A 233 -3.86 -6.40 -22.27
CA GLU A 233 -4.33 -6.98 -23.53
C GLU A 233 -3.63 -6.35 -24.72
N SER A 234 -3.51 -5.02 -24.75
CA SER A 234 -2.81 -4.31 -25.84
C SER A 234 -1.29 -4.29 -25.72
N GLY A 235 -0.75 -4.74 -24.58
CA GLY A 235 0.66 -4.60 -24.23
C GLY A 235 1.57 -5.51 -25.05
N THR A 236 2.71 -4.97 -25.47
CA THR A 236 3.75 -5.71 -26.20
C THR A 236 4.56 -6.57 -25.24
N VAL A 237 4.94 -7.79 -25.64
CA VAL A 237 5.76 -8.68 -24.81
C VAL A 237 7.25 -8.29 -24.84
N LEU A 238 8.00 -8.73 -23.83
CA LEU A 238 9.42 -8.40 -23.66
C LEU A 238 10.28 -8.77 -24.87
N SER A 239 10.05 -9.93 -25.48
CA SER A 239 10.84 -10.41 -26.62
C SER A 239 10.76 -9.47 -27.83
N GLU A 240 9.60 -8.87 -28.08
CA GLU A 240 9.39 -7.93 -29.19
C GLU A 240 10.04 -6.57 -28.90
N VAL A 241 9.85 -6.01 -27.70
CA VAL A 241 10.41 -4.70 -27.34
C VAL A 241 11.94 -4.73 -27.33
N CYS A 242 12.53 -5.78 -26.77
CA CYS A 242 13.97 -5.88 -26.67
C CYS A 242 14.63 -6.35 -27.98
N GLY A 243 13.88 -7.01 -28.87
CA GLY A 243 14.25 -7.21 -30.27
C GLY A 243 14.49 -5.91 -31.03
N ASP A 244 13.93 -4.80 -30.58
CA ASP A 244 14.09 -3.47 -31.18
C ASP A 244 15.04 -2.53 -30.41
N CYS A 245 15.32 -2.77 -29.12
CA CYS A 245 16.19 -1.89 -28.32
C CYS A 245 17.68 -2.14 -28.65
N GLU A 246 18.32 -1.23 -29.37
CA GLU A 246 19.77 -1.29 -29.66
C GLU A 246 20.63 -1.35 -28.39
N GLU A 247 20.24 -0.65 -27.32
CA GLU A 247 20.94 -0.75 -26.03
C GLU A 247 20.85 -2.16 -25.43
N ALA A 248 19.69 -2.83 -25.52
CA ALA A 248 19.54 -4.21 -25.06
C ALA A 248 20.40 -5.17 -25.90
N LYS A 249 20.41 -5.00 -27.24
CA LYS A 249 21.30 -5.77 -28.14
C LYS A 249 22.78 -5.58 -27.82
N LYS A 250 23.20 -4.36 -27.50
CA LYS A 250 24.60 -4.06 -27.13
C LYS A 250 24.99 -4.66 -25.78
N CYS A 251 24.07 -4.67 -24.80
CA CYS A 251 24.36 -5.16 -23.45
C CYS A 251 24.34 -6.69 -23.33
N PHE A 252 23.52 -7.38 -24.12
CA PHE A 252 23.32 -8.82 -23.96
C PHE A 252 23.79 -9.69 -25.14
N GLY A 253 24.23 -9.09 -26.26
CA GLY A 253 24.72 -9.84 -27.41
C GLY A 253 23.67 -10.80 -28.02
N ASN A 254 24.14 -11.91 -28.61
CA ASN A 254 23.27 -12.90 -29.26
C ASN A 254 22.64 -13.92 -28.28
N ASP A 255 23.22 -14.12 -27.09
CA ASP A 255 22.73 -15.07 -26.07
C ASP A 255 21.45 -14.59 -25.36
N TYR A 256 21.07 -13.33 -25.61
CA TYR A 256 19.93 -12.65 -25.02
C TYR A 256 18.56 -13.24 -25.38
N ILE A 257 18.42 -13.77 -26.60
CA ILE A 257 17.14 -14.30 -27.10
C ILE A 257 16.74 -15.54 -26.28
N ASP A 258 17.69 -16.29 -25.75
CA ASP A 258 17.42 -17.47 -24.94
C ASP A 258 17.02 -17.11 -23.50
N MET A 259 17.67 -16.10 -22.89
CA MET A 259 17.25 -15.58 -21.57
C MET A 259 15.81 -15.02 -21.59
N LEU A 260 15.40 -14.42 -22.71
CA LEU A 260 14.05 -13.88 -22.88
C LEU A 260 12.96 -14.95 -22.96
N LYS A 261 13.29 -16.19 -23.34
CA LYS A 261 12.31 -17.29 -23.41
C LYS A 261 11.86 -17.79 -22.03
N ASP A 262 12.67 -17.53 -21.01
CA ASP A 262 12.42 -17.95 -19.63
C ASP A 262 11.59 -16.93 -18.84
N LEU A 263 11.46 -15.70 -19.35
CA LEU A 263 10.59 -14.64 -18.86
C LEU A 263 9.34 -14.57 -19.76
N LYS A 264 8.43 -15.55 -19.63
CA LYS A 264 7.13 -15.56 -20.34
C LYS A 264 6.11 -14.68 -19.66
#